data_AF-A0A2H3E1Y8-F1
#
_entry.id   AF-A0A2H3E1Y8-F1
#
_cell.length_a   1.000
_cell.length_b   1.000
_cell.length_c   1.000
_cell.angle_alpha   90.00
_cell.angle_beta   90.00
_cell.angle_gamma   90.00
#
_symmetry.space_group_name_H-M   'P 1'
#
loop_
_entity.id
_entity.type
_entity.pdbx_description
1 polymer ?
#
loop_
_entity_poly.entity_id
_entity_poly.type
_entity_poly.pdbx_seq_one_letter_code
_entity_poly.pdbx_strand_id
1 'polypeptide(L)'
;MSGDIDAALSETQKCHPSVLEAEEGLMMFKLRCRKFVELILEAGEMKKAMKPKSHAHPDVSDSDSEMVDGMDLGDDMSMDIDDGFSNGVSMSAAEKLGILAWDDPLEAGGSAAEVVGIEARIALANELNQAILKSQGRPPHPALETLCRHTAVCIQQLALMGVSAAPFIDMKREFIDI
;
A
#
# COMPACT_ATOMS: atom_id res chain seq x y z
N MET A 1 -10.44 0.65 3.53
CA MET A 1 -9.89 -0.55 4.18
C MET A 1 -9.37 -0.16 5.55
N SER A 2 -9.73 -0.89 6.62
CA SER A 2 -9.48 -0.52 8.03
C SER A 2 -8.04 -0.74 8.52
N GLY A 3 -7.17 -1.36 7.73
CA GLY A 3 -5.76 -1.59 8.12
C GLY A 3 -5.53 -2.71 9.13
N ASP A 4 -6.56 -3.47 9.50
CA ASP A 4 -6.44 -4.58 10.45
C ASP A 4 -5.79 -5.82 9.80
N ILE A 5 -4.46 -5.87 9.84
CA ILE A 5 -3.68 -6.98 9.28
C ILE A 5 -3.73 -8.23 10.17
N ASP A 6 -3.99 -8.07 11.46
CA ASP A 6 -4.08 -9.19 12.40
C ASP A 6 -5.31 -10.05 12.14
N ALA A 7 -6.46 -9.41 11.89
CA ALA A 7 -7.66 -10.11 11.44
C ALA A 7 -7.41 -10.84 10.12
N ALA A 8 -6.73 -10.21 9.15
CA ALA A 8 -6.42 -10.82 7.86
C ALA A 8 -5.53 -12.06 8.01
N LEU A 9 -4.49 -11.99 8.84
CA LEU A 9 -3.59 -13.12 9.13
C LEU A 9 -4.33 -14.28 9.81
N SER A 10 -5.12 -13.97 10.85
CA SER A 10 -5.89 -14.96 11.59
C SER A 10 -6.90 -15.69 10.71
N GLU A 11 -7.70 -14.94 9.94
CA GLU A 11 -8.73 -15.52 9.08
C GLU A 11 -8.12 -16.32 7.92
N THR A 12 -7.01 -15.84 7.33
CA THR A 12 -6.30 -16.57 6.28
C THR A 12 -5.69 -17.87 6.82
N GLN A 13 -5.06 -17.84 7.99
CA GLN A 13 -4.50 -19.05 8.61
C GLN A 13 -5.59 -20.10 8.91
N LYS A 14 -6.78 -19.64 9.31
CA LYS A 14 -7.92 -20.50 9.62
C LYS A 14 -8.58 -21.09 8.37
N CYS A 15 -8.82 -20.29 7.33
CA CYS A 15 -9.58 -20.70 6.15
C CYS A 15 -8.70 -21.23 5.01
N HIS A 16 -7.49 -20.70 4.86
CA HIS A 16 -6.60 -20.93 3.71
C HIS A 16 -5.11 -21.06 4.14
N PRO A 17 -4.75 -21.98 5.05
CA PRO A 17 -3.39 -22.10 5.59
C PRO A 17 -2.32 -22.33 4.50
N SER A 18 -2.66 -23.08 3.45
CA SER A 18 -1.76 -23.36 2.33
C SER A 18 -1.31 -22.10 1.58
N VAL A 19 -2.07 -21.01 1.63
CA VAL A 19 -1.69 -19.72 1.02
C VAL A 19 -0.53 -19.08 1.77
N LEU A 20 -0.46 -19.27 3.09
CA LEU A 20 0.60 -18.72 3.94
C LEU A 20 1.86 -19.60 3.93
N GLU A 21 1.74 -20.87 3.54
CA GLU A 21 2.85 -21.83 3.42
C GLU A 21 3.45 -21.88 2.01
N ALA A 22 2.67 -21.50 0.99
CA ALA A 22 3.12 -21.44 -0.40
C ALA A 22 4.26 -20.44 -0.59
N GLU A 23 5.06 -20.66 -1.64
CA GLU A 23 6.15 -19.77 -2.05
C GLU A 23 7.07 -19.39 -0.87
N GLU A 24 7.45 -20.38 -0.06
CA GLU A 24 8.32 -20.21 1.12
C GLU A 24 7.77 -19.19 2.14
N GLY A 25 6.45 -19.05 2.21
CA GLY A 25 5.78 -18.11 3.11
C GLY A 25 5.87 -16.66 2.66
N LEU A 26 6.05 -16.40 1.37
CA LEU A 26 6.10 -15.05 0.81
C LEU A 26 4.87 -14.20 1.20
N MET A 27 3.67 -14.76 1.10
CA MET A 27 2.44 -14.04 1.47
C MET A 27 2.39 -13.70 2.96
N MET A 28 2.81 -14.64 3.81
CA MET A 28 2.94 -14.43 5.26
C MET A 28 3.93 -13.30 5.57
N PHE A 29 5.06 -13.26 4.85
CA PHE A 29 6.05 -12.19 4.97
C PHE A 29 5.48 -10.84 4.54
N LYS A 30 4.79 -10.76 3.40
CA LYS A 30 4.17 -9.51 2.92
C LYS A 30 3.14 -8.97 3.92
N LEU A 31 2.28 -9.83 4.47
CA LEU A 31 1.33 -9.44 5.51
C LEU A 31 2.03 -8.93 6.77
N ARG A 32 3.09 -9.61 7.25
CA ARG A 32 3.88 -9.12 8.39
C ARG A 32 4.56 -7.77 8.13
N CYS A 33 5.08 -7.57 6.92
CA CYS A 33 5.64 -6.27 6.52
C CYS A 33 4.57 -5.19 6.57
N ARG A 34 3.37 -5.46 6.05
CA ARG A 34 2.28 -4.50 6.12
C ARG A 34 1.85 -4.20 7.55
N LYS A 35 1.78 -5.22 8.42
CA LYS A 35 1.51 -5.02 9.85
C LYS A 35 2.51 -4.06 10.49
N PHE A 36 3.79 -4.22 10.19
CA PHE A 36 4.83 -3.31 10.69
C PHE A 36 4.61 -1.87 10.23
N VAL A 37 4.25 -1.67 8.96
CA VAL A 37 3.91 -0.34 8.42
C VAL A 37 2.72 0.27 9.15
N GLU A 38 1.62 -0.47 9.35
CA GLU A 38 0.44 0.05 10.06
C GLU A 38 0.77 0.41 11.52
N LEU A 39 1.63 -0.36 12.20
CA LEU A 39 2.10 -0.04 13.56
C LEU A 39 2.91 1.25 13.62
N ILE A 40 3.77 1.53 12.63
CA ILE A 40 4.52 2.79 12.55
C ILE A 40 3.54 3.97 12.40
N LEU A 41 2.56 3.83 11.52
CA LEU A 41 1.57 4.88 11.27
C LEU A 41 0.72 5.16 12.51
N GLU A 42 0.27 4.10 13.20
CA GLU A 42 -0.48 4.22 14.45
C GLU A 42 0.34 4.93 15.52
N ALA A 43 1.63 4.58 15.67
CA ALA A 43 2.54 5.25 16.60
C ALA A 43 2.75 6.73 16.26
N GLY A 44 2.85 7.08 14.97
CA GLY A 44 2.95 8.46 14.50
C GLY A 44 1.70 9.28 14.84
N GLU A 45 0.51 8.73 14.61
CA GLU A 45 -0.76 9.38 14.95
C GLU A 45 -0.91 9.58 16.47
N MET A 46 -0.51 8.59 17.28
CA MET A 46 -0.51 8.72 18.75
C MET A 46 0.44 9.84 19.22
N LYS A 47 1.65 9.94 18.65
CA LYS A 47 2.61 11.02 18.94
C LYS A 47 2.03 12.40 18.59
N LYS A 48 1.29 12.50 17.47
CA LYS A 48 0.61 13.74 17.04
C LYS A 48 -0.54 14.11 17.96
N ALA A 49 -1.35 13.14 18.40
CA ALA A 49 -2.47 13.35 19.31
C ALA A 49 -2.03 13.80 20.73
N MET A 50 -0.83 13.42 21.16
CA MET A 50 -0.25 13.79 22.45
C MET A 50 0.43 15.17 22.49
N LYS A 51 0.61 15.84 21.34
CA LYS A 51 1.10 17.23 21.34
C LYS A 51 0.01 18.13 21.96
N PRO A 52 0.26 18.80 23.09
CA PRO A 52 -0.72 19.68 23.69
C PRO A 52 -0.98 20.85 22.73
N LYS A 53 -2.26 21.16 22.47
CA LYS A 53 -2.66 22.43 21.86
C LYS A 53 -2.25 23.55 22.83
N SER A 54 -1.04 24.09 22.68
CA SER A 54 -0.70 25.37 23.28
C SER A 54 -1.61 26.42 22.65
N HIS A 55 -2.48 26.97 23.49
CA HIS A 55 -3.42 28.02 23.14
C HIS A 55 -2.71 29.20 22.47
N ALA A 56 -3.32 29.73 21.41
CA ALA A 56 -2.91 30.98 20.81
C ALA A 56 -3.05 32.15 21.81
N HIS A 57 -2.00 32.94 21.94
CA HIS A 57 -2.08 34.38 22.20
C HIS A 57 -0.90 35.08 21.49
N PRO A 58 -1.07 36.29 20.93
CA PRO A 58 -0.10 36.93 20.05
C PRO A 58 0.93 37.80 20.80
N ASP A 59 2.08 37.97 20.13
CA ASP A 59 3.17 38.94 20.37
C ASP A 59 3.89 38.94 21.73
N VAL A 60 5.19 38.59 21.73
CA VAL A 60 6.31 39.55 21.66
C VAL A 60 7.62 38.80 21.38
N SER A 61 8.49 39.46 20.61
CA SER A 61 9.87 39.10 20.31
C SER A 61 10.68 38.72 21.57
N ASP A 62 11.45 37.65 21.50
CA ASP A 62 12.88 37.75 21.83
C ASP A 62 13.69 36.71 21.07
N SER A 63 14.87 37.15 20.65
CA SER A 63 15.88 36.31 20.01
C SER A 63 16.48 35.41 21.07
N ASP A 64 16.68 34.12 20.77
CA ASP A 64 17.99 33.54 21.07
C ASP A 64 18.27 32.29 20.24
N SER A 65 19.44 32.37 19.64
CA SER A 65 20.07 31.38 18.78
C SER A 65 20.97 30.52 19.65
N GLU A 66 20.62 29.26 19.88
CA GLU A 66 21.56 28.27 20.42
C GLU A 66 21.60 27.02 19.54
N MET A 67 22.80 26.74 19.09
CA MET A 67 23.15 25.74 18.09
C MET A 67 23.14 24.34 18.72
N VAL A 68 22.42 23.39 18.11
CA VAL A 68 22.58 21.97 18.40
C VAL A 68 23.30 21.31 17.22
N ASP A 69 24.59 21.13 17.48
CA ASP A 69 25.53 20.11 16.99
C ASP A 69 25.10 19.28 15.77
N GLY A 70 25.68 19.62 14.61
CA GLY A 70 25.63 18.80 13.42
C GLY A 70 26.62 17.64 13.52
N MET A 71 26.10 16.42 13.66
CA MET A 71 26.86 15.20 13.39
C MET A 71 26.91 14.99 11.87
N ASP A 72 28.05 15.38 11.30
CA ASP A 72 28.54 15.00 9.98
C ASP A 72 28.86 13.49 9.95
N LEU A 73 28.10 12.74 9.15
CA LEU A 73 28.47 11.40 8.68
C LEU A 73 28.17 11.35 7.18
N GLY A 74 28.94 12.10 6.41
CA GLY A 74 29.22 11.72 5.03
C GLY A 74 30.24 10.58 5.03
N ASP A 75 29.82 9.38 4.65
CA ASP A 75 30.71 8.49 3.92
C ASP A 75 29.94 7.63 2.90
N ASP A 76 30.59 7.53 1.75
CA ASP A 76 30.17 7.04 0.45
C ASP A 76 29.97 5.52 0.44
N MET A 77 28.76 5.07 0.09
CA MET A 77 28.54 3.72 -0.46
C MET A 77 27.63 3.80 -1.68
N SER A 78 28.21 4.29 -2.77
CA SER A 78 27.79 3.93 -4.12
C SER A 78 28.07 2.43 -4.35
N MET A 79 27.07 1.58 -4.11
CA MET A 79 27.13 0.17 -4.49
C MET A 79 26.33 -0.01 -5.79
N ASP A 80 27.05 0.06 -6.92
CA ASP A 80 26.53 -0.37 -8.22
C ASP A 80 26.22 -1.87 -8.13
N ILE A 81 24.95 -2.24 -8.25
CA ILE A 81 24.55 -3.62 -8.53
C ILE A 81 23.85 -3.63 -9.87
N ASP A 82 24.59 -4.19 -10.82
CA ASP A 82 24.18 -4.46 -12.19
C ASP A 82 23.16 -5.60 -12.26
N ASP A 83 22.27 -5.41 -13.23
CA ASP A 83 21.43 -6.33 -13.99
C ASP A 83 20.53 -7.40 -13.34
N GLY A 84 19.27 -7.35 -13.77
CA GLY A 84 18.48 -8.53 -14.08
C GLY A 84 17.69 -9.16 -12.95
N PHE A 85 16.45 -8.71 -12.73
CA PHE A 85 15.24 -9.53 -12.94
C PHE A 85 13.99 -8.68 -12.71
N SER A 86 13.11 -8.71 -13.69
CA SER A 86 11.82 -8.04 -13.71
C SER A 86 10.80 -8.68 -12.77
N ASN A 87 9.90 -7.83 -12.27
CA ASN A 87 8.55 -8.11 -11.79
C ASN A 87 8.38 -8.99 -10.54
N GLY A 88 8.67 -8.37 -9.40
CA GLY A 88 8.05 -8.68 -8.12
C GLY A 88 8.61 -7.73 -7.08
N VAL A 89 7.90 -6.66 -6.73
CA VAL A 89 8.38 -5.69 -5.72
C VAL A 89 8.40 -6.39 -4.36
N SER A 90 9.48 -7.13 -4.08
CA SER A 90 9.87 -7.51 -2.74
C SER A 90 10.59 -6.31 -2.15
N MET A 91 9.85 -5.52 -1.37
CA MET A 91 10.40 -4.40 -0.63
C MET A 91 11.58 -4.87 0.22
N SER A 92 12.75 -4.27 -0.04
CA SER A 92 13.97 -4.57 0.69
C SER A 92 13.79 -4.20 2.17
N ALA A 93 14.56 -4.83 3.05
CA ALA A 93 14.55 -4.46 4.48
C ALA A 93 14.92 -2.98 4.68
N ALA A 94 15.75 -2.42 3.80
CA ALA A 94 16.15 -1.02 3.82
C ALA A 94 14.98 -0.05 3.55
N GLU A 95 14.13 -0.33 2.57
CA GLU A 95 12.95 0.51 2.27
C GLU A 95 11.93 0.51 3.43
N LYS A 96 11.74 -0.64 4.08
CA LYS A 96 10.87 -0.75 5.28
C LYS A 96 11.40 0.02 6.48
N LEU A 97 12.72 -0.04 6.70
CA LEU A 97 13.38 0.71 7.77
C LEU A 97 13.46 2.20 7.45
N GLY A 98 13.51 2.57 6.17
CA GLY A 98 13.53 3.96 5.70
C GLY A 98 12.29 4.77 6.09
N ILE A 99 11.14 4.11 6.34
CA ILE A 99 9.92 4.78 6.83
C ILE A 99 10.15 5.40 8.22
N LEU A 100 10.99 4.78 9.06
CA LEU A 100 11.30 5.28 10.40
C LEU A 100 12.09 6.59 10.37
N ALA A 101 12.75 6.92 9.26
CA ALA A 101 13.50 8.15 9.09
C ALA A 101 12.61 9.40 8.92
N TRP A 102 11.29 9.22 8.75
CA TRP A 102 10.35 10.30 8.49
C TRP A 102 9.42 10.52 9.68
N ASP A 103 9.25 11.79 10.07
CA ASP A 103 8.26 12.18 11.11
C ASP A 103 6.82 11.96 10.63
N ASP A 104 6.55 12.16 9.34
CA ASP A 104 5.30 11.78 8.68
C ASP A 104 5.61 11.22 7.28
N PRO A 105 5.58 9.89 7.10
CA PRO A 105 5.96 9.26 5.84
C PRO A 105 4.94 9.46 4.71
N LEU A 106 3.72 9.95 5.00
CA LEU A 106 2.74 10.32 3.98
C LEU A 106 3.08 11.68 3.36
N GLU A 107 3.52 12.63 4.18
CA GLU A 107 3.90 13.98 3.76
C GLU A 107 5.30 14.03 3.12
N ALA A 108 6.16 13.06 3.46
CA ALA A 108 7.51 12.94 2.90
C ALA A 108 7.54 12.71 1.38
N GLY A 109 6.47 12.15 0.81
CA GLY A 109 6.39 11.80 -0.61
C GLY A 109 7.37 10.70 -1.03
N GLY A 110 7.43 10.41 -2.33
CA GLY A 110 8.36 9.43 -2.90
C GLY A 110 8.09 7.98 -2.46
N SER A 111 9.16 7.20 -2.30
CA SER A 111 9.09 5.77 -1.97
C SER A 111 8.42 5.51 -0.61
N ALA A 112 8.62 6.37 0.39
CA ALA A 112 8.00 6.22 1.70
C ALA A 112 6.46 6.32 1.62
N ALA A 113 5.94 7.28 0.86
CA ALA A 113 4.51 7.46 0.66
C ALA A 113 3.87 6.32 -0.14
N GLU A 114 4.59 5.76 -1.13
CA GLU A 114 4.13 4.60 -1.90
C GLU A 114 3.93 3.38 -1.00
N VAL A 115 4.89 3.10 -0.12
CA VAL A 115 4.82 1.96 0.81
C VAL A 115 3.69 2.11 1.83
N VAL A 116 3.53 3.32 2.36
CA VAL A 116 2.55 3.63 3.40
C VAL A 116 1.14 3.76 2.85
N GLY A 117 1.01 4.19 1.60
CA GLY A 117 -0.25 4.56 0.98
C GLY A 117 -1.33 3.47 0.98
N ILE A 118 -2.57 3.91 0.78
CA ILE A 118 -3.72 3.01 0.67
C ILE A 118 -3.63 2.11 -0.57
N GLU A 119 -2.96 2.57 -1.63
CA GLU A 119 -2.71 1.79 -2.84
C GLU A 119 -1.89 0.53 -2.54
N ALA A 120 -0.87 0.61 -1.68
CA ALA A 120 -0.10 -0.56 -1.26
C ALA A 120 -0.95 -1.56 -0.45
N ARG A 121 -1.96 -1.11 0.33
CA ARG A 121 -2.94 -2.04 0.95
C ARG A 121 -3.80 -2.73 -0.09
N ILE A 122 -4.30 -1.97 -1.06
CA ILE A 122 -5.18 -2.50 -2.12
C ILE A 122 -4.40 -3.54 -2.94
N ALA A 123 -3.16 -3.23 -3.31
CA ALA A 123 -2.28 -4.15 -4.02
C ALA A 123 -2.06 -5.45 -3.24
N LEU A 124 -1.71 -5.37 -1.95
CA LEU A 124 -1.53 -6.55 -1.11
C LEU A 124 -2.81 -7.38 -0.97
N ALA A 125 -3.97 -6.74 -0.80
CA ALA A 125 -5.24 -7.44 -0.74
C ALA A 125 -5.59 -8.13 -2.06
N ASN A 126 -5.28 -7.52 -3.20
CA ASN A 126 -5.46 -8.14 -4.50
C ASN A 126 -4.54 -9.35 -4.68
N GLU A 127 -3.27 -9.25 -4.28
CA GLU A 127 -2.35 -10.38 -4.30
C GLU A 127 -2.82 -11.53 -3.40
N LEU A 128 -3.28 -11.22 -2.18
CA LEU A 128 -3.84 -12.21 -1.26
C LEU A 128 -5.08 -12.89 -1.86
N ASN A 129 -6.00 -12.11 -2.45
CA ASN A 129 -7.18 -12.64 -3.13
C ASN A 129 -6.80 -13.57 -4.29
N GLN A 130 -5.80 -13.19 -5.09
CA GLN A 130 -5.28 -14.02 -6.18
C GLN A 130 -4.66 -15.32 -5.65
N ALA A 131 -3.89 -15.24 -4.56
CA ALA A 131 -3.26 -16.42 -3.95
C ALA A 131 -4.32 -17.38 -3.37
N ILE A 132 -5.38 -16.85 -2.75
CA ILE A 132 -6.53 -17.64 -2.29
C ILE A 132 -7.20 -18.34 -3.47
N LEU A 133 -7.51 -17.62 -4.55
CA LEU A 133 -8.13 -18.22 -5.73
C LEU A 133 -7.26 -19.30 -6.37
N LYS A 134 -5.95 -19.04 -6.52
CA LYS A 134 -4.98 -20.02 -7.01
C LYS A 134 -4.93 -21.27 -6.14
N SER A 135 -4.95 -21.12 -4.81
CA SER A 135 -4.96 -22.26 -3.88
C SER A 135 -6.20 -23.14 -4.01
N GLN A 136 -7.31 -22.58 -4.49
CA GLN A 136 -8.57 -23.29 -4.76
C GLN A 136 -8.67 -23.81 -6.20
N GLY A 137 -7.63 -23.65 -7.03
CA GLY A 137 -7.67 -24.00 -8.46
C GLY A 137 -8.58 -23.09 -9.30
N ARG A 138 -8.91 -21.89 -8.80
CA ARG A 138 -9.72 -20.89 -9.50
C ARG A 138 -8.82 -19.94 -10.31
N PRO A 139 -9.35 -19.26 -11.35
CA PRO A 139 -8.60 -18.24 -12.06
C PRO A 139 -8.11 -17.16 -11.08
N PRO A 140 -6.93 -16.58 -11.31
CA PRO A 140 -6.31 -15.63 -10.38
C PRO A 140 -7.15 -14.37 -10.22
N HIS A 141 -7.88 -13.97 -11.25
CA HIS A 141 -8.78 -12.82 -11.18
C HIS A 141 -10.14 -13.24 -10.63
N PRO A 142 -10.67 -12.52 -9.61
CA PRO A 142 -12.02 -12.74 -9.12
C PRO A 142 -13.03 -12.80 -10.27
N ALA A 143 -14.01 -13.70 -10.16
CA ALA A 143 -15.02 -13.90 -11.20
C ALA A 143 -15.76 -12.60 -11.52
N LEU A 144 -16.05 -11.79 -10.50
CA LEU A 144 -16.69 -10.49 -10.67
C LEU A 144 -15.81 -9.51 -11.46
N GLU A 145 -14.52 -9.40 -11.12
CA GLU A 145 -13.57 -8.55 -11.85
C GLU A 145 -13.47 -8.97 -13.32
N THR A 146 -13.41 -10.28 -13.57
CA THR A 146 -13.40 -10.84 -14.92
C THR A 146 -14.66 -10.49 -15.68
N LEU A 147 -15.83 -10.58 -15.04
CA LEU A 147 -17.12 -10.26 -15.65
C LEU A 147 -17.23 -8.76 -15.95
N CYS A 148 -16.81 -7.90 -15.02
CA CYS A 148 -16.73 -6.46 -15.25
C CYS A 148 -15.79 -6.13 -16.42
N ARG A 149 -14.58 -6.72 -16.48
CA ARG A 149 -13.67 -6.53 -17.62
C ARG A 149 -14.30 -6.99 -18.93
N HIS A 150 -14.90 -8.17 -18.96
CA HIS A 150 -15.52 -8.71 -20.16
C HIS A 150 -16.68 -7.83 -20.64
N THR A 151 -17.57 -7.43 -19.75
CA THR A 151 -18.71 -6.58 -20.11
C THR A 151 -18.24 -5.19 -20.56
N ALA A 152 -17.16 -4.63 -20.00
CA ALA A 152 -16.59 -3.37 -20.48
C ALA A 152 -16.05 -3.49 -21.91
N VAL A 153 -15.37 -4.61 -22.23
CA VAL A 153 -14.93 -4.92 -23.60
C VAL A 153 -16.13 -5.13 -24.53
N CYS A 154 -17.18 -5.81 -24.08
CA CYS A 154 -18.40 -5.99 -24.90
C CYS A 154 -19.06 -4.66 -25.23
N ILE A 155 -19.16 -3.73 -24.28
CA ILE A 155 -19.72 -2.38 -24.52
C ILE A 155 -18.89 -1.63 -25.57
N GLN A 156 -17.56 -1.66 -25.45
CA GLN A 156 -16.65 -1.06 -26.44
C GLN A 156 -16.83 -1.69 -27.82
N GLN A 157 -16.95 -3.01 -27.90
CA GLN A 157 -17.16 -3.72 -29.17
C GLN A 157 -18.51 -3.36 -29.80
N LEU A 158 -19.58 -3.24 -29.00
CA LEU A 158 -20.90 -2.81 -29.48
C LEU A 158 -20.86 -1.38 -30.03
N ALA A 159 -20.12 -0.48 -29.37
CA ALA A 159 -19.90 0.88 -29.86
C ALA A 159 -19.17 0.88 -31.22
N LEU A 160 -18.13 0.05 -31.37
CA LEU A 160 -17.40 -0.12 -32.64
C LEU A 160 -18.27 -0.72 -33.75
N MET A 161 -19.24 -1.57 -33.40
CA MET A 161 -20.23 -2.10 -34.35
C MET A 161 -21.36 -1.10 -34.68
N GLY A 162 -21.30 0.13 -34.17
CA GLY A 162 -22.24 1.20 -34.51
C GLY A 162 -23.54 1.17 -33.70
N VAL A 163 -23.59 0.43 -32.59
CA VAL A 163 -24.74 0.48 -31.67
C VAL A 163 -24.73 1.81 -30.93
N SER A 164 -25.64 2.71 -31.29
CA SER A 164 -25.69 4.08 -30.77
C SER A 164 -25.90 4.18 -29.26
N ALA A 165 -26.50 3.16 -28.63
CA ALA A 165 -26.73 3.14 -27.19
C ALA A 165 -25.45 2.78 -26.39
N ALA A 166 -24.51 2.04 -26.98
CA ALA A 166 -23.37 1.47 -26.25
C ALA A 166 -22.37 2.53 -25.71
N PRO A 167 -22.04 3.63 -26.43
CA PRO A 167 -21.16 4.68 -25.90
C PRO A 167 -21.68 5.39 -24.64
N PHE A 168 -22.98 5.27 -24.33
CA PHE A 168 -23.58 5.91 -23.16
C PHE A 168 -23.51 5.05 -21.89
N ILE A 169 -23.13 3.78 -22.01
CA ILE A 169 -23.05 2.85 -20.89
C ILE A 169 -21.65 2.98 -20.26
N ASP A 170 -21.59 3.52 -19.04
CA ASP A 170 -20.36 3.59 -18.25
C ASP A 170 -20.48 2.67 -17.04
N MET A 171 -19.95 1.45 -17.18
CA MET A 171 -20.01 0.46 -16.12
C MET A 171 -19.37 0.91 -14.81
N LYS A 172 -18.23 1.63 -14.87
CA LYS A 172 -17.53 2.03 -13.65
C LYS A 172 -18.39 3.00 -12.85
N ARG A 173 -18.91 4.00 -13.56
CA ARG A 173 -19.81 5.00 -12.97
C ARG A 173 -21.13 4.41 -12.48
N GLU A 174 -21.70 3.44 -13.20
CA GLU A 174 -23.02 2.90 -12.87
C GLU A 174 -23.02 1.88 -11.73
N PHE A 175 -21.92 1.15 -11.53
CA PHE A 175 -21.90 0.00 -10.61
C PHE A 175 -20.78 0.01 -9.56
N ILE A 176 -19.75 0.84 -9.73
CA ILE A 176 -18.54 0.78 -8.88
C ILE A 176 -18.35 2.09 -8.10
N ASP A 177 -18.63 3.24 -8.71
CA ASP A 177 -18.54 4.55 -8.06
C ASP A 177 -19.87 4.90 -7.35
N ILE A 178 -20.11 4.31 -6.16
CA ILE A 178 -21.26 4.63 -5.28
C ILE A 178 -20.79 5.32 -4.01
#